data_AF-A0A3D5BJ10-F1
#
_entry.id   AF-A0A3D5BJ10-F1
#
_cell.length_a   1.000
_cell.length_b   1.000
_cell.length_c   1.000
_cell.angle_alpha   90.00
_cell.angle_beta   90.00
_cell.angle_gamma   90.00
#
_symmetry.space_group_name_H-M   'P 1'
#
loop_
_entity.id
_entity.type
_entity.pdbx_description
1 polymer ?
#
loop_
_entity_poly.entity_id
_entity_poly.type
_entity_poly.pdbx_seq_one_letter_code
_entity_poly.pdbx_strand_id
1 'polypeptide(L)'
;MMANCKLSVQISEVMGDSRRKSPNIFPQNEMNVFELKSRLHQFLLNKFHEYSESCRAMLMSGIFIGTDITKLKTVPDCVFADIYGDSAANFDRHVSLHKHELKQFLDGAALLNIDLRVLAADAQMLNRLISDLKRQFRDFAKYDKNAISPNGELPRTAVIGDTPVLLQLHSFSNFARRIEREFDAKKCPHLRIPQIAEDFLFDKRGLDQKTLSKYAQFINRFKQLLGENRLITEFLDEPKLGDQPLAIKFRDQLSKMKTGRRMTEKMQPSTVNQYVGFFHSLLEWARETGRVNFQKNPFSGLMLDIGVSKQVVRRQFSAPEIRSIFSYRPAHVLEARGYPDAAYWLPKIMALMLMRPSEIADLKLRDIRRQDDLIYVSLSEVDTKNHSSKRVVPVHKQLITLGFLDYIERCVRLGNVYLFEELQLVDKQDAYFGVIRT
;
A
#
# COMPACT_ATOMS: atom_id res chain seq x y z
N MET A 1 9.96 -7.59 -30.05
CA MET A 1 10.58 -6.42 -29.39
C MET A 1 9.63 -5.24 -29.53
N MET A 2 8.84 -4.96 -28.50
CA MET A 2 7.89 -3.82 -28.51
C MET A 2 8.63 -2.57 -28.03
N ALA A 3 8.86 -1.64 -28.95
CA ALA A 3 9.39 -0.32 -28.65
C ALA A 3 8.29 0.54 -28.02
N ASN A 4 8.60 1.12 -26.85
CA ASN A 4 7.85 2.22 -26.25
C ASN A 4 7.83 3.39 -27.24
N CYS A 5 6.69 3.63 -27.90
CA CYS A 5 6.50 4.79 -28.75
C CYS A 5 6.30 6.02 -27.84
N LYS A 6 7.38 6.78 -27.60
CA LYS A 6 7.28 8.16 -27.13
C LYS A 6 6.60 8.96 -28.24
N LEU A 7 5.38 9.43 -28.00
CA LEU A 7 4.72 10.41 -28.87
C LEU A 7 5.55 11.70 -28.89
N SER A 8 6.29 11.91 -29.97
CA SER A 8 6.80 13.21 -30.37
C SER A 8 5.70 13.91 -31.18
N VAL A 9 5.01 14.87 -30.57
CA VAL A 9 4.04 15.73 -31.23
C VAL A 9 4.83 16.78 -32.02
N GLN A 10 4.71 16.78 -33.34
CA GLN A 10 5.16 17.91 -34.16
C GLN A 10 4.09 19.00 -34.07
N ILE A 11 4.42 20.10 -33.38
CA ILE A 11 3.67 21.35 -33.45
C ILE A 11 4.24 22.10 -34.65
N SER A 12 3.44 22.35 -35.68
CA SER A 12 3.84 23.22 -36.78
C SER A 12 3.95 24.66 -36.28
N GLU A 13 5.16 25.21 -36.33
CA GLU A 13 5.45 26.60 -35.97
C GLU A 13 4.72 27.55 -36.92
N VAL A 14 3.66 28.19 -36.40
CA VAL A 14 3.24 29.51 -36.87
C VAL A 14 3.34 30.44 -35.67
N MET A 15 4.50 31.09 -35.54
CA MET A 15 4.76 32.18 -34.61
C MET A 15 3.81 33.34 -34.92
N GLY A 16 2.64 33.31 -34.28
CA GLY A 16 1.73 34.44 -34.15
C GLY A 16 1.64 34.80 -32.67
N ASP A 17 2.26 35.92 -32.31
CA ASP A 17 2.25 36.54 -31.00
C ASP A 17 0.83 36.51 -30.39
N SER A 18 0.63 35.67 -29.39
CA SER A 18 -0.64 35.50 -28.70
C SER A 18 -0.45 35.49 -27.18
N ARG A 19 0.34 36.44 -26.67
CA ARG A 19 0.07 37.01 -25.35
C ARG A 19 -1.11 37.99 -25.45
N ARG A 20 -2.28 37.53 -25.89
CA ARG A 20 -3.51 38.28 -25.64
C ARG A 20 -3.81 38.12 -24.15
N LYS A 21 -3.55 39.15 -23.36
CA LYS A 21 -4.12 39.29 -22.02
C LYS A 21 -5.63 39.02 -22.16
N SER A 22 -6.14 37.98 -21.51
CA SER A 22 -7.59 37.76 -21.43
C SER A 22 -8.22 39.06 -20.92
N PRO A 23 -9.22 39.64 -21.63
CA PRO A 23 -9.84 40.87 -21.21
C PRO A 23 -10.41 40.69 -19.80
N ASN A 24 -10.26 41.73 -18.97
CA ASN A 24 -10.79 41.74 -17.61
C ASN A 24 -12.30 41.46 -17.66
N ILE A 25 -12.76 40.36 -17.07
CA ILE A 25 -14.16 39.92 -17.18
C ILE A 25 -15.12 40.88 -16.42
N PHE A 26 -14.56 41.84 -15.68
CA PHE A 26 -15.31 42.72 -14.76
C PHE A 26 -15.15 44.21 -15.10
N PRO A 27 -16.16 44.86 -15.71
CA PRO A 27 -16.33 46.31 -15.65
C PRO A 27 -16.85 46.73 -14.26
N GLN A 28 -16.37 47.86 -13.75
CA GLN A 28 -16.47 48.35 -12.35
C GLN A 28 -17.87 48.71 -11.80
N ASN A 29 -18.98 48.25 -12.39
CA ASN A 29 -20.32 48.54 -11.88
C ASN A 29 -20.87 47.43 -10.98
N GLU A 30 -21.65 47.83 -9.96
CA GLU A 30 -22.26 47.04 -8.88
C GLU A 30 -22.80 45.67 -9.33
N MET A 31 -21.96 44.65 -9.25
CA MET A 31 -22.30 43.28 -9.59
C MET A 31 -23.15 42.67 -8.47
N ASN A 32 -24.39 42.29 -8.76
CA ASN A 32 -25.25 41.61 -7.79
C ASN A 32 -25.06 40.08 -7.81
N VAL A 33 -25.54 39.41 -6.76
CA VAL A 33 -25.45 37.95 -6.55
C VAL A 33 -25.95 37.15 -7.77
N PHE A 34 -27.06 37.59 -8.36
CA PHE A 34 -27.72 36.89 -9.46
C PHE A 34 -26.89 36.96 -10.75
N GLU A 35 -26.34 38.14 -11.04
CA GLU A 35 -25.53 38.36 -12.22
C GLU A 35 -24.23 37.55 -12.18
N LEU A 36 -23.55 37.49 -11.03
CA LEU A 36 -22.33 36.68 -10.88
C LEU A 36 -22.61 35.18 -11.11
N LYS A 37 -23.69 34.65 -10.53
CA LYS A 37 -24.12 33.25 -10.75
C LYS A 37 -24.44 32.96 -12.21
N SER A 38 -25.18 33.86 -12.86
CA SER A 38 -25.56 33.74 -14.26
C SER A 38 -24.33 33.76 -15.18
N ARG A 39 -23.39 34.69 -14.95
CA ARG A 39 -22.14 34.78 -15.71
C ARG A 39 -21.27 33.53 -15.55
N LEU A 40 -21.15 32.98 -14.35
CA LEU A 40 -20.43 31.73 -14.12
C LEU A 40 -21.08 30.58 -14.91
N HIS A 41 -22.40 30.46 -14.86
CA HIS A 41 -23.13 29.42 -15.57
C HIS A 41 -22.92 29.53 -17.09
N GLN A 42 -23.08 30.72 -17.66
CA GLN A 42 -22.85 30.98 -19.08
C GLN A 42 -21.40 30.71 -19.50
N PHE A 43 -20.43 31.11 -18.65
CA PHE A 43 -19.02 30.83 -18.88
C PHE A 43 -18.77 29.32 -18.98
N LEU A 44 -19.21 28.53 -17.99
CA LEU A 44 -19.02 27.08 -17.98
C LEU A 44 -19.75 26.37 -19.12
N LEU A 45 -20.95 26.84 -19.50
CA LEU A 45 -21.67 26.31 -20.66
C LEU A 45 -20.91 26.54 -21.97
N ASN A 46 -20.41 27.76 -22.19
CA ASN A 46 -19.63 28.09 -23.38
C ASN A 46 -18.37 27.23 -23.46
N LYS A 47 -17.68 27.04 -22.32
CA LYS A 47 -16.49 26.18 -22.24
C LYS A 47 -16.80 24.70 -22.46
N PHE A 48 -17.92 24.21 -21.95
CA PHE A 48 -18.39 22.85 -22.24
C PHE A 48 -18.57 22.64 -23.76
N HIS A 49 -19.25 23.57 -24.44
CA HIS A 49 -19.47 23.48 -25.88
C HIS A 49 -18.17 23.54 -26.68
N GLU A 50 -17.30 24.49 -26.36
CA GLU A 50 -15.97 24.64 -26.98
C GLU A 50 -15.19 23.32 -26.91
N TYR A 51 -15.11 22.71 -25.72
CA TYR A 51 -14.35 21.48 -25.53
C TYR A 51 -15.03 20.22 -26.06
N SER A 52 -16.35 20.15 -26.00
CA SER A 52 -17.10 19.04 -26.59
C SER A 52 -16.85 18.98 -28.10
N GLU A 53 -16.88 20.13 -28.79
CA GLU A 53 -16.56 20.22 -30.22
C GLU A 53 -15.10 19.90 -30.52
N SER A 54 -14.16 20.38 -29.71
CA SER A 54 -12.74 20.01 -29.84
C SER A 54 -12.51 18.51 -29.67
N CYS A 55 -13.09 17.91 -28.64
CA CYS A 55 -13.05 16.47 -28.41
C CYS A 55 -13.64 15.68 -29.58
N ARG A 56 -14.77 16.13 -30.13
CA ARG A 56 -15.39 15.55 -31.32
C ARG A 56 -14.46 15.65 -32.53
N ALA A 57 -13.86 16.81 -32.79
CA ALA A 57 -12.92 16.99 -33.89
C ALA A 57 -11.70 16.07 -33.78
N MET A 58 -11.16 15.87 -32.58
CA MET A 58 -10.06 14.93 -32.33
C MET A 58 -10.44 13.46 -32.58
N LEU A 59 -11.68 13.08 -32.27
CA LEU A 59 -12.22 11.77 -32.59
C LEU A 59 -12.34 11.57 -34.11
N MET A 60 -12.88 12.57 -34.82
CA MET A 60 -13.03 12.54 -36.28
C MET A 60 -11.70 12.46 -37.01
N SER A 61 -10.67 13.15 -36.52
CA SER A 61 -9.35 13.20 -37.16
C SER A 61 -8.49 11.96 -36.89
N GLY A 62 -8.96 11.02 -36.08
CA GLY A 62 -8.27 9.76 -35.79
C GLY A 62 -7.06 9.89 -34.86
N ILE A 63 -6.91 11.04 -34.20
CA ILE A 63 -5.79 11.36 -33.31
C ILE A 63 -5.83 10.53 -32.02
N PHE A 64 -7.02 10.03 -31.67
CA PHE A 64 -7.21 9.25 -30.46
C PHE A 64 -7.60 7.81 -30.72
N ILE A 65 -6.97 6.94 -29.93
CA ILE A 65 -7.30 5.53 -29.82
C ILE A 65 -8.33 5.39 -28.70
N GLY A 66 -9.41 4.63 -28.94
CA GLY A 66 -10.49 4.41 -27.97
C GLY A 66 -10.06 3.90 -26.58
N THR A 67 -8.85 3.38 -26.47
CA THR A 67 -8.23 2.95 -25.20
C THR A 67 -8.01 4.10 -24.21
N ASP A 68 -7.89 5.36 -24.63
CA ASP A 68 -7.65 6.46 -23.70
C ASP A 68 -8.94 7.03 -23.11
N ILE A 69 -10.03 7.00 -23.88
CA ILE A 69 -11.35 7.48 -23.45
C ILE A 69 -11.98 6.53 -22.42
N THR A 70 -11.76 5.23 -22.57
CA THR A 70 -12.22 4.21 -21.61
C THR A 70 -11.61 4.36 -20.22
N LYS A 71 -10.41 4.97 -20.11
CA LYS A 71 -9.74 5.25 -18.82
C LYS A 71 -10.34 6.44 -18.06
N LEU A 72 -11.06 7.33 -18.73
CA LEU A 72 -11.72 8.45 -18.07
C LEU A 72 -12.84 7.92 -17.19
N LYS A 73 -13.01 8.48 -15.99
CA LYS A 73 -14.05 8.07 -15.04
C LYS A 73 -14.77 9.31 -14.53
N THR A 74 -16.06 9.13 -14.29
CA THR A 74 -16.94 10.13 -13.72
C THR A 74 -17.24 9.76 -12.28
N VAL A 75 -17.62 10.76 -11.50
CA VAL A 75 -17.93 10.63 -10.06
C VAL A 75 -19.32 11.22 -9.79
N PRO A 76 -20.10 10.72 -8.82
CA PRO A 76 -21.42 11.30 -8.51
C PRO A 76 -21.32 12.78 -8.06
N ASP A 77 -22.30 13.60 -8.45
CA ASP A 77 -22.27 15.05 -8.18
C ASP A 77 -22.27 15.40 -6.68
N CYS A 78 -22.84 14.52 -5.83
CA CYS A 78 -22.82 14.70 -4.37
C CYS A 78 -21.40 14.71 -3.78
N VAL A 79 -20.45 14.02 -4.42
CA VAL A 79 -19.05 13.98 -3.98
C VAL A 79 -18.39 15.36 -4.11
N PHE A 80 -18.65 16.05 -5.22
CA PHE A 80 -18.10 17.38 -5.46
C PHE A 80 -18.71 18.42 -4.50
N ALA A 81 -19.99 18.28 -4.17
CA ALA A 81 -20.66 19.18 -3.24
C ALA A 81 -20.09 19.11 -1.81
N ASP A 82 -19.68 17.92 -1.35
CA ASP A 82 -19.06 17.74 -0.02
C ASP A 82 -17.63 18.31 0.03
N ILE A 83 -16.83 18.02 -0.99
CA ILE A 83 -15.40 18.34 -0.97
C ILE A 83 -15.09 19.78 -1.39
N TYR A 84 -15.89 20.38 -2.26
CA TYR A 84 -15.79 21.81 -2.62
C TYR A 84 -16.75 22.71 -1.85
N GLY A 85 -17.18 22.28 -0.66
CA GLY A 85 -18.03 23.11 0.21
C GLY A 85 -17.42 24.49 0.50
N ASP A 86 -16.09 24.58 0.54
CA ASP A 86 -15.33 25.84 0.52
C ASP A 86 -14.48 25.89 -0.75
N SER A 87 -14.91 26.70 -1.72
CA SER A 87 -14.21 26.83 -3.00
C SER A 87 -12.90 27.63 -2.88
N ALA A 88 -12.77 28.55 -1.93
CA ALA A 88 -11.55 29.34 -1.77
C ALA A 88 -10.41 28.50 -1.18
N ALA A 89 -10.70 27.71 -0.14
CA ALA A 89 -9.69 26.86 0.51
C ALA A 89 -9.16 25.71 -0.39
N ASN A 90 -9.93 25.31 -1.41
CA ASN A 90 -9.62 24.15 -2.25
C ASN A 90 -9.16 24.49 -3.67
N PHE A 91 -9.02 25.78 -4.00
CA PHE A 91 -8.68 26.23 -5.36
C PHE A 91 -7.37 25.64 -5.90
N ASP A 92 -6.32 25.66 -5.10
CA ASP A 92 -5.01 25.14 -5.54
C ASP A 92 -5.02 23.63 -5.79
N ARG A 93 -5.86 22.91 -5.05
CA ARG A 93 -6.01 21.45 -5.16
C ARG A 93 -6.80 21.05 -6.41
N HIS A 94 -7.72 21.88 -6.87
CA HIS A 94 -8.60 21.57 -7.98
C HIS A 94 -7.85 21.54 -9.33
N VAL A 95 -8.10 20.49 -10.12
CA VAL A 95 -7.58 20.35 -11.48
C VAL A 95 -8.61 20.93 -12.45
N SER A 96 -8.48 22.23 -12.74
CA SER A 96 -9.31 22.92 -13.72
C SER A 96 -8.55 23.23 -15.00
N LEU A 97 -9.29 23.28 -16.09
CA LEU A 97 -8.85 23.78 -17.40
C LEU A 97 -8.75 25.32 -17.43
N HIS A 98 -9.40 26.01 -16.50
CA HIS A 98 -9.63 27.46 -16.52
C HIS A 98 -9.27 28.14 -15.20
N LYS A 99 -8.14 27.75 -14.58
CA LYS A 99 -7.76 28.27 -13.25
C LYS A 99 -7.82 29.80 -13.18
N HIS A 100 -7.30 30.51 -14.17
CA HIS A 100 -7.25 31.97 -14.13
C HIS A 100 -8.64 32.62 -14.10
N GLU A 101 -9.56 32.17 -14.96
CA GLU A 101 -10.93 32.67 -15.02
C GLU A 101 -11.76 32.26 -13.79
N LEU A 102 -11.56 31.04 -13.27
CA LEU A 102 -12.23 30.63 -12.03
C LEU A 102 -11.77 31.45 -10.83
N LYS A 103 -10.49 31.85 -10.78
CA LYS A 103 -9.98 32.73 -9.73
C LYS A 103 -10.70 34.09 -9.74
N GLN A 104 -10.92 34.63 -10.93
CA GLN A 104 -11.71 35.84 -11.13
C GLN A 104 -13.12 35.72 -10.55
N PHE A 105 -13.83 34.61 -10.77
CA PHE A 105 -15.14 34.36 -10.16
C PHE A 105 -15.09 34.20 -8.63
N LEU A 106 -14.03 33.58 -8.10
CA LEU A 106 -13.81 33.46 -6.66
C LEU A 106 -13.56 34.82 -5.99
N ASP A 107 -12.68 35.63 -6.58
CA ASP A 107 -12.39 36.98 -6.11
C ASP A 107 -13.67 37.84 -6.10
N GLY A 108 -14.50 37.73 -7.15
CA GLY A 108 -15.81 38.37 -7.21
C GLY A 108 -16.81 37.88 -6.15
N ALA A 109 -16.83 36.57 -5.87
CA ALA A 109 -17.69 36.01 -4.83
C ALA A 109 -17.27 36.45 -3.42
N ALA A 110 -15.96 36.54 -3.17
CA ALA A 110 -15.40 37.01 -1.92
C ALA A 110 -15.74 38.49 -1.66
N LEU A 111 -15.66 39.34 -2.69
CA LEU A 111 -16.05 40.76 -2.60
C LEU A 111 -17.52 40.95 -2.21
N LEU A 112 -18.39 40.04 -2.66
CA LEU A 112 -19.83 40.07 -2.37
C LEU A 112 -20.20 39.28 -1.10
N ASN A 113 -19.23 38.65 -0.42
CA ASN A 113 -19.43 37.78 0.75
C ASN A 113 -20.46 36.65 0.49
N ILE A 114 -20.38 36.01 -0.68
CA ILE A 114 -21.27 34.91 -1.08
C ILE A 114 -20.47 33.61 -1.12
N ASP A 115 -21.03 32.56 -0.54
CA ASP A 115 -20.57 31.19 -0.82
C ASP A 115 -21.03 30.77 -2.22
N LEU A 116 -20.16 31.01 -3.21
CA LEU A 116 -20.35 30.55 -4.58
C LEU A 116 -19.49 29.31 -4.81
N ARG A 117 -20.14 28.17 -5.08
CA ARG A 117 -19.49 26.87 -5.33
C ARG A 117 -18.86 26.76 -6.71
N VAL A 118 -17.97 27.69 -7.04
CA VAL A 118 -17.30 27.81 -8.35
C VAL A 118 -16.62 26.51 -8.76
N LEU A 119 -15.86 25.90 -7.84
CA LEU A 119 -15.11 24.67 -8.12
C LEU A 119 -16.00 23.45 -8.28
N ALA A 120 -17.09 23.37 -7.52
CA ALA A 120 -18.06 22.29 -7.67
C ALA A 120 -18.74 22.36 -9.05
N ALA A 121 -19.10 23.57 -9.49
CA ALA A 121 -19.70 23.79 -10.81
C ALA A 121 -18.74 23.44 -11.96
N ASP A 122 -17.45 23.83 -11.85
CA ASP A 122 -16.43 23.44 -12.83
C ASP A 122 -16.22 21.92 -12.85
N ALA A 123 -16.11 21.28 -11.68
CA ALA A 123 -15.98 19.83 -11.58
C ALA A 123 -17.17 19.10 -12.23
N GLN A 124 -18.40 19.56 -12.01
CA GLN A 124 -19.61 19.02 -12.64
C GLN A 124 -19.58 19.20 -14.16
N MET A 125 -19.14 20.36 -14.66
CA MET A 125 -18.98 20.60 -16.09
C MET A 125 -17.96 19.63 -16.72
N LEU A 126 -16.79 19.44 -16.10
CA LEU A 126 -15.77 18.50 -16.56
C LEU A 126 -16.25 17.04 -16.51
N ASN A 127 -17.02 16.67 -15.47
CA ASN A 127 -17.63 15.36 -15.33
C ASN A 127 -18.67 15.09 -16.43
N ARG A 128 -19.45 16.11 -16.79
CA ARG A 128 -20.38 16.09 -17.93
C ARG A 128 -19.64 15.99 -19.25
N LEU A 129 -18.52 16.68 -19.42
CA LEU A 129 -17.67 16.62 -20.61
C LEU A 129 -17.09 15.21 -20.81
N ILE A 130 -16.63 14.54 -19.75
CA ILE A 130 -16.22 13.14 -19.82
C ILE A 130 -17.37 12.23 -20.26
N SER A 131 -18.57 12.45 -19.71
CA SER A 131 -19.77 11.67 -20.06
C SER A 131 -20.14 11.85 -21.53
N ASP A 132 -20.07 13.09 -22.02
CA ASP A 132 -20.35 13.43 -23.41
C ASP A 132 -19.31 12.80 -24.35
N LEU A 133 -18.02 12.94 -24.06
CA LEU A 133 -16.95 12.32 -24.84
C LEU A 133 -17.11 10.80 -24.94
N LYS A 134 -17.49 10.12 -23.84
CA LYS A 134 -17.78 8.68 -23.87
C LYS A 134 -19.00 8.34 -24.73
N ARG A 135 -20.04 9.18 -24.72
CA ARG A 135 -21.20 9.02 -25.59
C ARG A 135 -20.79 9.18 -27.05
N GLN A 136 -20.12 10.28 -27.40
CA GLN A 136 -19.60 10.54 -28.74
C GLN A 136 -18.72 9.38 -29.23
N PHE A 137 -17.81 8.87 -28.39
CA PHE A 137 -16.97 7.73 -28.74
C PHE A 137 -17.77 6.44 -29.00
N ARG A 138 -18.83 6.14 -28.22
CA ARG A 138 -19.68 4.96 -28.48
C ARG A 138 -20.43 5.09 -29.80
N ASP A 139 -20.87 6.29 -30.15
CA ASP A 139 -21.51 6.54 -31.44
C ASP A 139 -20.48 6.45 -32.58
N PHE A 140 -19.25 6.91 -32.35
CA PHE A 140 -18.14 6.80 -33.30
C PHE A 140 -17.63 5.37 -33.48
N ALA A 141 -17.59 4.56 -32.43
CA ALA A 141 -17.14 3.17 -32.49
C ALA A 141 -18.04 2.26 -33.34
N LYS A 142 -19.25 2.74 -33.71
CA LYS A 142 -20.14 2.09 -34.68
C LYS A 142 -19.72 2.35 -36.14
N TYR A 143 -18.82 3.30 -36.38
CA TYR A 143 -18.28 3.61 -37.71
C TYR A 143 -17.06 2.75 -38.04
N ASP A 144 -16.79 2.57 -39.34
CA ASP A 144 -15.71 1.74 -39.88
C ASP A 144 -14.33 2.17 -39.32
N LYS A 145 -13.60 1.21 -38.75
CA LYS A 145 -12.25 1.41 -38.19
C LYS A 145 -11.23 1.90 -39.23
N ASN A 146 -11.50 1.68 -40.52
CA ASN A 146 -10.65 2.15 -41.61
C ASN A 146 -10.80 3.66 -41.90
N ALA A 147 -11.79 4.34 -41.31
CA ALA A 147 -12.02 5.78 -41.49
C ALA A 147 -11.16 6.65 -40.55
N ILE A 148 -10.36 6.04 -39.66
CA ILE A 148 -9.47 6.74 -38.73
C ILE A 148 -8.21 7.14 -39.49
N SER A 149 -8.01 8.44 -39.72
CA SER A 149 -6.76 8.93 -40.32
C SER A 149 -5.57 8.64 -39.39
N PRO A 150 -4.59 7.83 -39.81
CA PRO A 150 -3.43 7.53 -38.98
C PRO A 150 -2.50 8.75 -38.78
N ASN A 151 -2.67 9.82 -39.56
CA ASN A 151 -1.81 11.00 -39.59
C ASN A 151 -2.58 12.32 -39.34
N GLY A 152 -3.68 12.30 -38.58
CA GLY A 152 -4.44 13.51 -38.28
C GLY A 152 -3.64 14.54 -37.45
N GLU A 153 -3.70 15.82 -37.82
CA GLU A 153 -3.15 16.92 -37.00
C GLU A 153 -4.13 17.38 -35.93
N LEU A 154 -3.62 17.67 -34.73
CA LEU A 154 -4.41 18.17 -33.59
C LEU A 154 -5.06 19.52 -33.96
N PRO A 155 -6.41 19.62 -33.93
CA PRO A 155 -7.08 20.90 -34.12
C PRO A 155 -6.57 21.90 -33.08
N ARG A 156 -6.36 23.18 -33.46
CA ARG A 156 -5.88 24.21 -32.52
C ARG A 156 -6.79 24.39 -31.29
N THR A 157 -8.09 24.21 -31.46
CA THR A 157 -9.07 24.29 -30.34
C THR A 157 -8.94 23.12 -29.36
N ALA A 158 -8.26 22.04 -29.75
CA ALA A 158 -8.07 20.85 -28.94
C ALA A 158 -6.88 20.92 -27.98
N VAL A 159 -6.23 22.07 -27.91
CA VAL A 159 -5.09 22.36 -27.04
C VAL A 159 -5.46 23.50 -26.10
N ILE A 160 -5.19 23.32 -24.81
CA ILE A 160 -5.36 24.34 -23.77
C ILE A 160 -3.96 24.74 -23.29
N GLY A 161 -3.56 25.98 -23.57
CA GLY A 161 -2.14 26.36 -23.48
C GLY A 161 -1.33 25.48 -24.44
N ASP A 162 -0.42 24.68 -23.88
CA ASP A 162 0.40 23.72 -24.63
C ASP A 162 -0.03 22.25 -24.41
N THR A 163 -1.14 22.00 -23.67
CA THR A 163 -1.57 20.65 -23.30
C THR A 163 -2.86 20.23 -23.99
N PRO A 164 -2.93 19.03 -24.60
CA PRO A 164 -4.16 18.46 -25.12
C PRO A 164 -5.27 18.36 -24.05
N VAL A 165 -6.51 18.72 -24.42
CA VAL A 165 -7.70 18.66 -23.54
C VAL A 165 -7.84 17.29 -22.87
N LEU A 166 -7.60 16.20 -23.61
CA LEU A 166 -7.74 14.84 -23.09
C LEU A 166 -6.78 14.52 -21.93
N LEU A 167 -5.53 15.01 -21.98
CA LEU A 167 -4.56 14.79 -20.91
C LEU A 167 -4.98 15.50 -19.62
N GLN A 168 -5.57 16.69 -19.76
CA GLN A 168 -6.13 17.41 -18.63
C GLN A 168 -7.37 16.71 -18.07
N LEU A 169 -8.27 16.20 -18.93
CA LEU A 169 -9.40 15.37 -18.48
C LEU A 169 -8.95 14.08 -17.80
N HIS A 170 -7.84 13.49 -18.21
CA HIS A 170 -7.26 12.34 -17.52
C HIS A 170 -6.77 12.72 -16.11
N SER A 171 -6.13 13.88 -15.99
CA SER A 171 -5.66 14.43 -14.73
C SER A 171 -6.85 14.72 -13.79
N PHE A 172 -7.90 15.36 -14.31
CA PHE A 172 -9.15 15.58 -13.59
C PHE A 172 -9.82 14.25 -13.16
N SER A 173 -9.96 13.28 -14.06
CA SER A 173 -10.53 11.95 -13.77
C SER A 173 -9.80 11.23 -12.63
N ASN A 174 -8.46 11.31 -12.60
CA ASN A 174 -7.67 10.70 -11.53
C ASN A 174 -7.84 11.43 -10.19
N PHE A 175 -7.91 12.75 -10.25
CA PHE A 175 -8.15 13.61 -9.09
C PHE A 175 -9.56 13.42 -8.52
N ALA A 176 -10.60 13.44 -9.36
CA ALA A 176 -11.99 13.17 -8.98
C ALA A 176 -12.13 11.80 -8.28
N ARG A 177 -11.44 10.77 -8.79
CA ARG A 177 -11.40 9.44 -8.14
C ARG A 177 -10.70 9.41 -6.79
N ARG A 178 -9.74 10.30 -6.56
CA ARG A 178 -9.09 10.41 -5.24
C ARG A 178 -10.07 11.04 -4.25
N ILE A 179 -10.73 12.11 -4.67
CA ILE A 179 -11.79 12.80 -3.95
C ILE A 179 -12.93 11.84 -3.59
N GLU A 180 -13.44 11.07 -4.54
CA GLU A 180 -14.47 10.04 -4.32
C GLU A 180 -14.05 9.05 -3.23
N ARG A 181 -12.82 8.55 -3.26
CA ARG A 181 -12.30 7.65 -2.22
C ARG A 181 -12.22 8.31 -0.85
N GLU A 182 -11.84 9.58 -0.77
CA GLU A 182 -11.83 10.33 0.49
C GLU A 182 -13.26 10.51 1.02
N PHE A 183 -14.22 10.79 0.14
CA PHE A 183 -15.64 10.89 0.47
C PHE A 183 -16.20 9.55 0.98
N ASP A 184 -15.97 8.46 0.26
CA ASP A 184 -16.43 7.12 0.65
C ASP A 184 -15.79 6.66 1.97
N ALA A 185 -14.50 6.96 2.18
CA ALA A 185 -13.79 6.68 3.43
C ALA A 185 -14.35 7.44 4.63
N LYS A 186 -14.82 8.68 4.44
CA LYS A 186 -15.52 9.45 5.48
C LYS A 186 -16.90 8.87 5.77
N LYS A 187 -17.63 8.46 4.74
CA LYS A 187 -18.99 7.92 4.87
C LYS A 187 -19.01 6.53 5.52
N CYS A 188 -18.04 5.69 5.18
CA CYS A 188 -17.95 4.30 5.63
C CYS A 188 -16.61 4.03 6.34
N PRO A 189 -16.32 4.67 7.49
CA PRO A 189 -15.03 4.58 8.15
C PRO A 189 -14.71 3.16 8.65
N HIS A 190 -15.76 2.40 8.98
CA HIS A 190 -15.70 1.01 9.43
C HIS A 190 -15.38 0.01 8.31
N LEU A 191 -15.50 0.41 7.03
CA LEU A 191 -15.13 -0.42 5.89
C LEU A 191 -13.72 -0.14 5.38
N ARG A 192 -13.02 0.82 5.98
CA ARG A 192 -11.62 1.11 5.66
C ARG A 192 -10.77 -0.08 6.06
N ILE A 193 -9.86 -0.49 5.18
CA ILE A 193 -9.00 -1.66 5.43
C ILE A 193 -8.18 -1.53 6.71
N PRO A 194 -7.56 -0.37 7.04
CA PRO A 194 -6.90 -0.20 8.33
C PRO A 194 -7.81 -0.47 9.53
N GLN A 195 -9.04 0.05 9.51
CA GLN A 195 -10.00 -0.15 10.60
C GLN A 195 -10.42 -1.61 10.73
N ILE A 196 -10.80 -2.25 9.62
CA ILE A 196 -11.16 -3.68 9.61
C ILE A 196 -10.00 -4.54 10.09
N ALA A 197 -8.78 -4.19 9.70
CA ALA A 197 -7.61 -4.94 10.10
C ALA A 197 -7.29 -4.75 11.60
N GLU A 198 -7.52 -3.57 12.17
CA GLU A 198 -7.44 -3.36 13.62
C GLU A 198 -8.49 -4.18 14.37
N ASP A 199 -9.74 -4.17 13.91
CA ASP A 199 -10.81 -4.99 14.49
C ASP A 199 -10.49 -6.49 14.40
N PHE A 200 -9.90 -6.93 13.27
CA PHE A 200 -9.43 -8.30 13.08
C PHE A 200 -8.31 -8.65 14.06
N LEU A 201 -7.33 -7.77 14.25
CA LEU A 201 -6.26 -7.96 15.23
C LEU A 201 -6.78 -8.05 16.66
N PHE A 202 -7.78 -7.22 16.99
CA PHE A 202 -8.42 -7.25 18.29
C PHE A 202 -9.14 -8.58 18.56
N ASP A 203 -9.82 -9.14 17.56
CA ASP A 203 -10.41 -10.48 17.62
C ASP A 203 -9.33 -11.57 17.79
N LYS A 204 -8.18 -11.39 17.11
CA LYS A 204 -7.05 -12.31 17.17
C LYS A 204 -6.04 -12.03 18.29
N ARG A 205 -6.38 -11.22 19.30
CA ARG A 205 -5.49 -10.84 20.41
C ARG A 205 -4.91 -12.01 21.23
N GLY A 206 -5.55 -13.18 21.19
CA GLY A 206 -5.04 -14.41 21.82
C GLY A 206 -3.88 -15.07 21.06
N LEU A 207 -3.49 -14.56 19.89
CA LEU A 207 -2.34 -15.06 19.14
C LEU A 207 -1.01 -14.54 19.71
N ASP A 208 0.05 -15.28 19.44
CA ASP A 208 1.42 -14.91 19.74
C ASP A 208 1.81 -13.52 19.17
N GLN A 209 2.54 -12.74 19.96
CA GLN A 209 2.94 -11.37 19.63
C GLN A 209 3.69 -11.28 18.30
N LYS A 210 4.51 -12.27 17.97
CA LYS A 210 5.22 -12.32 16.68
C LYS A 210 4.26 -12.39 15.49
N THR A 211 3.14 -13.09 15.63
CA THR A 211 2.11 -13.16 14.58
C THR A 211 1.38 -11.82 14.44
N LEU A 212 1.00 -11.20 15.56
CA LEU A 212 0.34 -9.89 15.55
C LEU A 212 1.25 -8.82 14.93
N SER A 213 2.54 -8.82 15.26
CA SER A 213 3.53 -7.93 14.66
C SER A 213 3.65 -8.12 13.14
N LYS A 214 3.62 -9.37 12.65
CA LYS A 214 3.62 -9.66 11.21
C LYS A 214 2.37 -9.10 10.53
N TYR A 215 1.20 -9.30 11.11
CA TYR A 215 -0.04 -8.76 10.56
C TYR A 215 -0.04 -7.23 10.51
N ALA A 216 0.45 -6.56 11.57
CA ALA A 216 0.65 -5.11 11.57
C ALA A 216 1.60 -4.65 10.43
N GLN A 217 2.69 -5.38 10.19
CA GLN A 217 3.57 -5.11 9.04
C GLN A 217 2.84 -5.26 7.70
N PHE A 218 1.95 -6.24 7.56
CA PHE A 218 1.16 -6.44 6.35
C PHE A 218 0.21 -5.27 6.08
N ILE A 219 -0.44 -4.76 7.11
CA ILE A 219 -1.32 -3.58 7.03
C ILE A 219 -0.52 -2.33 6.65
N ASN A 220 0.64 -2.10 7.28
CA ASN A 220 1.49 -0.96 6.95
C ASN A 220 1.98 -1.00 5.50
N ARG A 221 2.34 -2.19 5.00
CA ARG A 221 2.72 -2.35 3.60
C ARG A 221 1.56 -2.06 2.66
N PHE A 222 0.35 -2.46 3.03
CA PHE A 222 -0.86 -2.14 2.27
C PHE A 222 -1.08 -0.62 2.19
N LYS A 223 -0.99 0.09 3.32
CA LYS A 223 -1.12 1.56 3.37
C LYS A 223 -0.14 2.24 2.41
N GLN A 224 1.10 1.77 2.35
CA GLN A 224 2.14 2.29 1.44
C GLN A 224 1.81 2.07 -0.05
N LEU A 225 1.24 0.92 -0.41
CA LEU A 225 1.02 0.56 -1.82
C LEU A 225 -0.30 1.09 -2.39
N LEU A 226 -1.36 1.06 -1.59
CA LEU A 226 -2.72 1.32 -2.06
C LEU A 226 -3.35 2.58 -1.45
N GLY A 227 -2.75 3.15 -0.41
CA GLY A 227 -3.25 4.30 0.35
C GLY A 227 -4.07 3.89 1.58
N GLU A 228 -4.27 4.83 2.50
CA GLU A 228 -4.96 4.59 3.78
C GLU A 228 -6.49 4.60 3.68
N ASN A 229 -7.04 5.33 2.71
CA ASN A 229 -8.48 5.56 2.56
C ASN A 229 -9.17 4.51 1.67
N ARG A 230 -8.52 3.37 1.44
CA ARG A 230 -9.12 2.30 0.64
C ARG A 230 -10.14 1.52 1.44
N LEU A 231 -11.28 1.25 0.82
CA LEU A 231 -12.30 0.39 1.39
C LEU A 231 -12.02 -1.07 1.04
N ILE A 232 -12.38 -1.98 1.94
CA ILE A 232 -12.23 -3.42 1.71
C ILE A 232 -13.11 -3.92 0.56
N THR A 233 -14.23 -3.23 0.33
CA THR A 233 -15.21 -3.52 -0.72
C THR A 233 -14.62 -3.29 -2.11
N GLU A 234 -13.60 -2.44 -2.26
CA GLU A 234 -12.92 -2.22 -3.55
C GLU A 234 -12.21 -3.48 -4.08
N PHE A 235 -11.92 -4.47 -3.21
CA PHE A 235 -11.44 -5.78 -3.65
C PHE A 235 -12.53 -6.65 -4.27
N LEU A 236 -13.79 -6.36 -3.96
CA LEU A 236 -14.97 -7.10 -4.40
C LEU A 236 -15.54 -6.54 -5.70
N ASP A 237 -15.21 -5.29 -6.04
CA ASP A 237 -15.67 -4.63 -7.26
C ASP A 237 -15.25 -5.41 -8.51
N GLU A 238 -16.20 -5.57 -9.44
CA GLU A 238 -15.89 -6.15 -10.74
C GLU A 238 -14.87 -5.27 -11.49
N PRO A 239 -13.81 -5.87 -12.04
CA PRO A 239 -12.86 -5.12 -12.86
C PRO A 239 -13.58 -4.59 -14.10
N LYS A 240 -13.35 -3.31 -14.41
CA LYS A 240 -13.86 -2.73 -15.67
C LYS A 240 -13.13 -3.35 -16.86
N LEU A 241 -13.74 -3.28 -18.03
CA LEU A 241 -13.16 -3.82 -19.27
C LEU A 241 -11.72 -3.33 -19.49
N GLY A 242 -10.77 -4.26 -19.49
CA GLY A 242 -9.34 -3.99 -19.68
C GLY A 242 -8.53 -3.68 -18.41
N ASP A 243 -9.18 -3.51 -17.25
CA ASP A 243 -8.51 -3.40 -15.95
C ASP A 243 -8.35 -4.78 -15.29
N GLN A 244 -7.31 -4.95 -14.46
CA GLN A 244 -7.15 -6.12 -13.61
C GLN A 244 -7.87 -5.93 -12.26
N PRO A 245 -8.42 -7.00 -11.64
CA PRO A 245 -8.90 -6.97 -10.27
C PRO A 245 -7.89 -6.36 -9.31
N LEU A 246 -8.36 -5.60 -8.32
CA LEU A 246 -7.49 -4.90 -7.37
C LEU A 246 -6.58 -5.88 -6.59
N ALA A 247 -7.10 -7.05 -6.23
CA ALA A 247 -6.31 -8.08 -5.53
C ALA A 247 -5.13 -8.60 -6.39
N ILE A 248 -5.34 -8.79 -7.69
CA ILE A 248 -4.29 -9.18 -8.64
C ILE A 248 -3.26 -8.06 -8.77
N LYS A 249 -3.73 -6.82 -8.94
CA LYS A 249 -2.86 -5.65 -9.02
C LYS A 249 -2.00 -5.49 -7.77
N PHE A 250 -2.58 -5.69 -6.58
CA PHE A 250 -1.88 -5.63 -5.31
C PHE A 250 -0.78 -6.70 -5.21
N ARG A 251 -1.10 -7.96 -5.53
CA ARG A 251 -0.12 -9.05 -5.58
C ARG A 251 1.03 -8.73 -6.55
N ASP A 252 0.72 -8.23 -7.74
CA ASP A 252 1.72 -7.92 -8.76
C ASP A 252 2.60 -6.73 -8.38
N GLN A 253 2.06 -5.76 -7.63
CA GLN A 253 2.85 -4.69 -7.04
C GLN A 253 3.80 -5.21 -5.96
N LEU A 254 3.32 -6.11 -5.09
CA LEU A 254 4.15 -6.75 -4.06
C LEU A 254 5.31 -7.55 -4.67
N SER A 255 5.07 -8.32 -5.73
CA SER A 255 6.10 -9.14 -6.38
C SER A 255 7.16 -8.30 -7.12
N LYS A 256 6.78 -7.13 -7.63
CA LYS A 256 7.70 -6.19 -8.28
C LYS A 256 8.46 -5.31 -7.30
N MET A 257 8.01 -5.25 -6.04
CA MET A 257 8.60 -4.39 -5.03
C MET A 257 10.03 -4.83 -4.70
N LYS A 258 10.94 -3.86 -4.66
CA LYS A 258 12.31 -4.10 -4.21
C LYS A 258 12.35 -4.14 -2.68
N THR A 259 13.15 -5.04 -2.16
CA THR A 259 13.27 -5.42 -0.75
C THR A 259 14.74 -5.68 -0.40
N GLY A 260 15.00 -5.98 0.88
CA GLY A 260 16.35 -6.19 1.40
C GLY A 260 17.07 -4.90 1.78
N ARG A 261 18.20 -5.03 2.47
CA ARG A 261 18.94 -3.90 3.08
C ARG A 261 19.43 -2.86 2.06
N ARG A 262 19.62 -3.27 0.80
CA ARG A 262 20.06 -2.43 -0.32
C ARG A 262 18.95 -2.09 -1.31
N MET A 263 17.71 -2.55 -1.08
CA MET A 263 16.56 -2.33 -1.98
C MET A 263 16.83 -2.74 -3.44
N THR A 264 17.56 -3.84 -3.64
CA THR A 264 17.95 -4.35 -4.96
C THR A 264 17.16 -5.60 -5.37
N GLU A 265 16.64 -6.36 -4.42
CA GLU A 265 16.07 -7.69 -4.64
C GLU A 265 14.55 -7.66 -4.64
N LYS A 266 13.90 -8.45 -5.52
CA LYS A 266 12.45 -8.60 -5.49
C LYS A 266 11.99 -9.39 -4.27
N MET A 267 10.76 -9.14 -3.83
CA MET A 267 10.15 -9.91 -2.76
C MET A 267 10.07 -11.41 -3.13
N GLN A 268 10.45 -12.27 -2.19
CA GLN A 268 10.37 -13.73 -2.38
C GLN A 268 8.91 -14.18 -2.55
N PRO A 269 8.61 -15.15 -3.44
CA PRO A 269 7.25 -15.64 -3.67
C PRO A 269 6.56 -16.13 -2.39
N SER A 270 7.31 -16.80 -1.50
CA SER A 270 6.82 -17.25 -0.19
C SER A 270 6.36 -16.09 0.69
N THR A 271 7.07 -14.98 0.68
CA THR A 271 6.68 -13.75 1.39
C THR A 271 5.44 -13.14 0.76
N VAL A 272 5.36 -13.03 -0.57
CA VAL A 272 4.14 -12.54 -1.26
C VAL A 272 2.93 -13.40 -0.88
N ASN A 273 3.09 -14.72 -0.81
CA ASN A 273 2.01 -15.63 -0.40
C ASN A 273 1.56 -15.42 1.05
N GLN A 274 2.44 -14.97 1.96
CA GLN A 274 2.03 -14.58 3.31
C GLN A 274 1.11 -13.35 3.29
N TYR A 275 1.41 -12.34 2.45
CA TYR A 275 0.51 -11.20 2.27
C TYR A 275 -0.84 -11.63 1.68
N VAL A 276 -0.82 -12.43 0.61
CA VAL A 276 -2.04 -12.96 -0.03
C VAL A 276 -2.87 -13.76 0.98
N GLY A 277 -2.24 -14.64 1.77
CA GLY A 277 -2.91 -15.43 2.79
C GLY A 277 -3.49 -14.60 3.93
N PHE A 278 -2.80 -13.53 4.34
CA PHE A 278 -3.33 -12.58 5.33
C PHE A 278 -4.60 -11.88 4.81
N PHE A 279 -4.56 -11.29 3.61
CA PHE A 279 -5.72 -10.59 3.05
C PHE A 279 -6.88 -11.53 2.73
N HIS A 280 -6.59 -12.77 2.31
CA HIS A 280 -7.60 -13.82 2.21
C HIS A 280 -8.31 -14.04 3.55
N SER A 281 -7.54 -14.24 4.63
CA SER A 281 -8.07 -14.48 5.97
C SER A 281 -8.84 -13.27 6.53
N LEU A 282 -8.36 -12.06 6.26
CA LEU A 282 -9.00 -10.81 6.65
C LEU A 282 -10.38 -10.66 6.00
N LEU A 283 -10.47 -10.93 4.69
CA LEU A 283 -11.73 -10.86 3.95
C LEU A 283 -12.72 -11.94 4.39
N GLU A 284 -12.22 -13.15 4.67
CA GLU A 284 -13.07 -14.23 5.18
C GLU A 284 -13.67 -13.87 6.54
N TRP A 285 -12.84 -13.37 7.45
CA TRP A 285 -13.31 -12.87 8.75
C TRP A 285 -14.29 -11.69 8.61
N ALA A 286 -14.03 -10.76 7.69
CA ALA A 286 -14.95 -9.65 7.42
C ALA A 286 -16.31 -10.16 6.89
N ARG A 287 -16.32 -11.27 6.12
CA ARG A 287 -17.54 -11.94 5.67
C ARG A 287 -18.26 -12.63 6.83
N GLU A 288 -17.55 -13.39 7.64
CA GLU A 288 -18.10 -14.11 8.81
C GLU A 288 -18.71 -13.16 9.85
N THR A 289 -18.10 -11.98 10.03
CA THR A 289 -18.61 -10.93 10.93
C THR A 289 -19.69 -10.04 10.30
N GLY A 290 -20.13 -10.33 9.07
CA GLY A 290 -21.19 -9.60 8.39
C GLY A 290 -20.82 -8.20 7.90
N ARG A 291 -19.53 -7.83 7.88
CA ARG A 291 -19.05 -6.52 7.39
C ARG A 291 -19.08 -6.41 5.87
N VAL A 292 -18.85 -7.52 5.18
CA VAL A 292 -18.90 -7.62 3.71
C VAL A 292 -19.60 -8.90 3.30
N ASN A 293 -20.07 -8.95 2.05
CA ASN A 293 -20.63 -10.16 1.48
C ASN A 293 -20.05 -10.40 0.08
N PHE A 294 -19.64 -11.64 -0.18
CA PHE A 294 -19.14 -12.07 -1.48
C PHE A 294 -19.30 -13.58 -1.65
N GLN A 295 -19.43 -14.05 -2.90
CA GLN A 295 -19.51 -15.48 -3.20
C GLN A 295 -18.13 -16.16 -3.25
N LYS A 296 -17.13 -15.47 -3.81
CA LYS A 296 -15.75 -15.97 -3.91
C LYS A 296 -14.78 -14.92 -3.42
N ASN A 297 -13.84 -15.34 -2.57
CA ASN A 297 -12.82 -14.43 -2.04
C ASN A 297 -11.87 -13.99 -3.18
N PRO A 298 -11.65 -12.67 -3.39
CA PRO A 298 -10.77 -12.14 -4.43
C PRO A 298 -9.33 -12.62 -4.35
N PHE A 299 -8.87 -13.05 -3.17
CA PHE A 299 -7.51 -13.55 -2.96
C PHE A 299 -7.38 -15.07 -3.18
N SER A 300 -8.48 -15.79 -3.41
CA SER A 300 -8.45 -17.22 -3.70
C SER A 300 -7.72 -17.50 -5.01
N GLY A 301 -6.73 -18.39 -4.97
CA GLY A 301 -5.93 -18.76 -6.15
C GLY A 301 -4.90 -17.72 -6.58
N LEU A 302 -4.66 -16.67 -5.80
CA LEU A 302 -3.66 -15.65 -6.11
C LEU A 302 -2.25 -15.99 -5.61
N MET A 303 -2.06 -17.10 -4.90
CA MET A 303 -0.74 -17.52 -4.45
C MET A 303 0.19 -17.77 -5.65
N LEU A 304 1.40 -17.26 -5.57
CA LEU A 304 2.46 -17.50 -6.54
C LEU A 304 2.99 -18.91 -6.36
N ASP A 305 3.29 -19.56 -7.48
CA ASP A 305 4.05 -20.81 -7.45
C ASP A 305 5.44 -20.52 -6.85
N ILE A 306 5.79 -21.28 -5.84
CA ILE A 306 7.10 -21.19 -5.17
C ILE A 306 8.12 -22.07 -5.92
N GLY A 307 7.67 -22.85 -6.90
CA GLY A 307 8.41 -23.98 -7.46
C GLY A 307 8.69 -25.00 -6.37
N VAL A 308 9.25 -26.15 -6.76
CA VAL A 308 10.01 -26.94 -5.80
C VAL A 308 11.20 -26.06 -5.46
N SER A 309 11.12 -25.35 -4.32
CA SER A 309 12.31 -24.77 -3.71
C SER A 309 13.38 -25.84 -3.85
N LYS A 310 14.58 -25.50 -4.37
CA LYS A 310 15.77 -26.27 -3.99
C LYS A 310 15.82 -26.10 -2.48
N GLN A 311 15.06 -26.92 -1.78
CA GLN A 311 15.01 -27.00 -0.35
C GLN A 311 16.49 -27.05 -0.04
N VAL A 312 17.01 -26.06 0.69
CA VAL A 312 18.41 -26.12 1.12
C VAL A 312 18.47 -27.43 1.86
N VAL A 313 18.98 -28.46 1.17
CA VAL A 313 19.02 -29.81 1.70
C VAL A 313 19.90 -29.63 2.90
N ARG A 314 19.31 -29.73 4.08
CA ARG A 314 20.04 -29.52 5.32
C ARG A 314 21.05 -30.64 5.37
N ARG A 315 22.27 -30.33 4.92
CA ARG A 315 23.35 -31.29 4.95
C ARG A 315 23.75 -31.50 6.41
N GLN A 316 24.22 -32.70 6.68
CA GLN A 316 24.87 -32.96 7.95
C GLN A 316 26.16 -32.15 8.05
N PHE A 317 26.53 -31.78 9.27
CA PHE A 317 27.85 -31.22 9.53
C PHE A 317 28.90 -32.31 9.29
N SER A 318 30.01 -31.91 8.66
CA SER A 318 31.20 -32.75 8.54
C SER A 318 31.90 -32.89 9.89
N ALA A 319 32.70 -33.94 10.06
CA ALA A 319 33.45 -34.14 11.30
C ALA A 319 34.36 -32.96 11.68
N PRO A 320 35.07 -32.29 10.74
CA PRO A 320 35.81 -31.05 11.04
C PRO A 320 34.92 -29.93 11.58
N GLU A 321 33.73 -29.72 11.02
CA GLU A 321 32.81 -28.66 11.46
C GLU A 321 32.25 -28.95 12.84
N ILE A 322 31.93 -30.21 13.13
CA ILE A 322 31.52 -30.64 14.47
C ILE A 322 32.65 -30.37 15.46
N ARG A 323 33.90 -30.73 15.13
CA ARG A 323 35.05 -30.40 15.98
C ARG A 323 35.17 -28.91 16.22
N SER A 324 35.01 -28.07 15.20
CA SER A 324 35.02 -26.61 15.34
C SER A 324 33.93 -26.08 16.27
N ILE A 325 32.72 -26.64 16.23
CA ILE A 325 31.62 -26.26 17.13
C ILE A 325 31.99 -26.55 18.60
N PHE A 326 32.59 -27.72 18.87
CA PHE A 326 32.97 -28.12 20.22
C PHE A 326 34.24 -27.45 20.74
N SER A 327 35.20 -27.13 19.86
CA SER A 327 36.42 -26.40 20.23
C SER A 327 36.19 -24.89 20.34
N TYR A 328 35.13 -24.35 19.74
CA TYR A 328 34.84 -22.91 19.79
C TYR A 328 34.83 -22.36 21.22
N ARG A 329 35.59 -21.27 21.41
CA ARG A 329 35.65 -20.42 22.61
C ARG A 329 35.70 -18.96 22.11
N PRO A 330 34.78 -18.09 22.54
CA PRO A 330 34.83 -16.68 22.13
C PRO A 330 36.09 -16.03 22.70
N ALA A 331 36.92 -15.45 21.82
CA ALA A 331 38.16 -14.79 22.25
C ALA A 331 37.91 -13.34 22.69
N HIS A 332 36.85 -12.71 22.17
CA HIS A 332 36.51 -11.33 22.45
C HIS A 332 35.00 -11.08 22.51
N VAL A 333 34.55 -10.18 23.39
CA VAL A 333 33.12 -9.89 23.60
C VAL A 333 32.44 -9.37 22.31
N LEU A 334 33.15 -8.57 21.49
CA LEU A 334 32.62 -8.08 20.21
C LEU A 334 32.38 -9.18 19.18
N GLU A 335 33.23 -10.22 19.18
CA GLU A 335 33.07 -11.40 18.29
C GLU A 335 31.76 -12.12 18.62
N ALA A 336 31.51 -12.30 19.92
CA ALA A 336 30.28 -12.87 20.46
C ALA A 336 29.09 -11.89 20.47
N ARG A 337 29.25 -10.69 19.89
CA ARG A 337 28.24 -9.62 19.87
C ARG A 337 27.69 -9.22 21.24
N GLY A 338 28.51 -9.32 22.28
CA GLY A 338 28.10 -9.05 23.65
C GLY A 338 27.52 -10.25 24.41
N TYR A 339 27.49 -11.45 23.79
CA TYR A 339 26.91 -12.66 24.39
C TYR A 339 27.93 -13.81 24.48
N PRO A 340 29.05 -13.65 25.21
CA PRO A 340 30.12 -14.64 25.26
C PRO A 340 29.67 -16.00 25.79
N ASP A 341 28.83 -16.04 26.83
CA ASP A 341 28.43 -17.31 27.45
C ASP A 341 27.46 -18.10 26.54
N ALA A 342 26.50 -17.41 25.91
CA ALA A 342 25.58 -17.99 24.94
C ALA A 342 26.30 -18.43 23.67
N ALA A 343 27.23 -17.62 23.14
CA ALA A 343 28.03 -18.01 21.97
C ALA A 343 28.84 -19.29 22.25
N TYR A 344 29.32 -19.46 23.48
CA TYR A 344 30.06 -20.64 23.89
C TYR A 344 29.18 -21.89 24.07
N TRP A 345 28.10 -21.78 24.84
CA TRP A 345 27.30 -22.93 25.30
C TRP A 345 26.17 -23.31 24.35
N LEU A 346 25.49 -22.34 23.74
CA LEU A 346 24.26 -22.58 22.97
C LEU A 346 24.49 -23.59 21.81
N PRO A 347 25.56 -23.49 20.99
CA PRO A 347 25.82 -24.49 19.94
C PRO A 347 26.07 -25.91 20.48
N LYS A 348 26.71 -26.03 21.65
CA LYS A 348 27.03 -27.33 22.28
C LYS A 348 25.79 -27.98 22.87
N ILE A 349 24.93 -27.19 23.50
CA ILE A 349 23.62 -27.64 24.01
C ILE A 349 22.75 -28.08 22.82
N MET A 350 22.68 -27.29 21.75
CA MET A 350 21.95 -27.68 20.53
C MET A 350 22.45 -29.02 19.95
N ALA A 351 23.77 -29.19 19.85
CA ALA A 351 24.36 -30.38 19.26
C ALA A 351 24.15 -31.65 20.09
N LEU A 352 24.18 -31.53 21.43
CA LEU A 352 24.15 -32.69 22.34
C LEU A 352 22.77 -33.00 22.92
N MET A 353 21.94 -31.98 23.12
CA MET A 353 20.61 -32.11 23.73
C MET A 353 19.47 -31.92 22.71
N LEU A 354 19.80 -31.57 21.46
CA LEU A 354 18.85 -31.37 20.35
C LEU A 354 17.72 -30.38 20.68
N MET A 355 17.99 -29.44 21.58
CA MET A 355 17.06 -28.38 21.94
C MET A 355 17.07 -27.27 20.88
N ARG A 356 15.92 -26.62 20.68
CA ARG A 356 15.81 -25.50 19.73
C ARG A 356 16.53 -24.28 20.30
N PRO A 357 17.13 -23.42 19.45
CA PRO A 357 17.80 -22.19 19.92
C PRO A 357 16.92 -21.32 20.83
N SER A 358 15.63 -21.17 20.50
CA SER A 358 14.69 -20.38 21.30
C SER A 358 14.39 -21.03 22.66
N GLU A 359 14.32 -22.36 22.73
CA GLU A 359 14.11 -23.07 24.01
C GLU A 359 15.33 -22.92 24.92
N ILE A 360 16.53 -22.86 24.35
CA ILE A 360 17.78 -22.67 25.10
C ILE A 360 17.92 -21.22 25.55
N ALA A 361 17.59 -20.26 24.68
CA ALA A 361 17.68 -18.83 24.97
C ALA A 361 16.76 -18.41 26.14
N ASP A 362 15.56 -18.98 26.21
CA ASP A 362 14.59 -18.72 27.27
C ASP A 362 14.68 -19.70 28.46
N LEU A 363 15.72 -20.55 28.51
CA LEU A 363 15.86 -21.57 29.54
C LEU A 363 16.09 -20.94 30.92
N LYS A 364 15.18 -21.17 31.86
CA LYS A 364 15.30 -20.71 33.24
C LYS A 364 16.08 -21.70 34.09
N LEU A 365 16.83 -21.21 35.07
CA LEU A 365 17.60 -22.08 35.97
C LEU A 365 16.71 -23.05 36.75
N ARG A 366 15.49 -22.62 37.12
CA ARG A 366 14.50 -23.46 37.82
C ARG A 366 14.01 -24.69 37.02
N ASP A 367 14.17 -24.65 35.70
CA ASP A 367 13.74 -25.72 34.79
C ASP A 367 14.84 -26.79 34.64
N ILE A 368 16.06 -26.50 35.12
CA ILE A 368 17.16 -27.46 35.24
C ILE A 368 17.00 -28.17 36.58
N ARG A 369 16.66 -29.45 36.52
CA ARG A 369 16.33 -30.26 37.70
C ARG A 369 17.28 -31.43 37.83
N ARG A 370 17.39 -31.94 39.05
CA ARG A 370 18.13 -33.15 39.37
C ARG A 370 17.17 -34.14 40.00
N GLN A 371 17.21 -35.38 39.51
CA GLN A 371 16.58 -36.52 40.16
C GLN A 371 17.64 -37.61 40.25
N ASP A 372 17.97 -38.01 41.47
CA ASP A 372 19.07 -38.92 41.77
C ASP A 372 20.40 -38.40 41.15
N ASP A 373 21.03 -39.20 40.29
CA ASP A 373 22.25 -38.84 39.56
C ASP A 373 21.99 -38.25 38.16
N LEU A 374 20.72 -38.08 37.79
CA LEU A 374 20.33 -37.55 36.48
C LEU A 374 19.96 -36.07 36.58
N ILE A 375 20.74 -35.24 35.89
CA ILE A 375 20.39 -33.83 35.66
C ILE A 375 19.66 -33.73 34.32
N TYR A 376 18.54 -33.02 34.30
CA TYR A 376 17.71 -32.87 33.12
C TYR A 376 17.08 -31.48 33.04
N VAL A 377 16.69 -31.09 31.83
CA VAL A 377 15.89 -29.90 31.57
C VAL A 377 14.43 -30.30 31.42
N SER A 378 13.57 -29.72 32.24
CA SER A 378 12.12 -29.89 32.13
C SER A 378 11.52 -28.78 31.27
N LEU A 379 11.08 -29.11 30.05
CA LEU A 379 10.38 -28.17 29.16
C LEU A 379 8.86 -28.21 29.37
N SER A 380 8.41 -28.71 30.52
CA SER A 380 7.00 -28.93 30.86
C SER A 380 6.23 -27.65 31.14
N GLU A 381 6.94 -26.59 31.57
CA GLU A 381 6.38 -25.27 31.95
C GLU A 381 6.67 -24.16 30.93
N VAL A 382 7.30 -24.49 29.79
CA VAL A 382 7.48 -23.51 28.71
C VAL A 382 6.15 -23.43 27.95
N ASP A 383 5.50 -22.26 27.97
CA ASP A 383 4.27 -21.96 27.22
C ASP A 383 4.48 -22.22 25.72
N THR A 384 4.30 -23.47 25.33
CA THR A 384 4.54 -23.95 23.97
C THR A 384 3.24 -24.47 23.40
N LYS A 385 2.93 -24.02 22.19
CA LYS A 385 1.62 -24.16 21.53
C LYS A 385 1.13 -25.60 21.31
N ASN A 386 1.98 -26.62 21.45
CA ASN A 386 1.66 -28.00 21.11
C ASN A 386 1.97 -28.95 22.29
N HIS A 387 1.07 -29.90 22.57
CA HIS A 387 1.26 -30.95 23.58
C HIS A 387 2.58 -31.74 23.41
N SER A 388 3.07 -31.89 22.18
CA SER A 388 4.35 -32.55 21.87
C SER A 388 5.61 -31.76 22.30
N SER A 389 5.46 -30.51 22.74
CA SER A 389 6.59 -29.66 23.13
C SER A 389 7.01 -29.85 24.59
N LYS A 390 6.10 -30.35 25.44
CA LYS A 390 6.40 -30.71 26.83
C LYS A 390 7.23 -31.99 26.85
N ARG A 391 8.48 -31.90 27.29
CA ARG A 391 9.41 -33.03 27.35
C ARG A 391 10.47 -32.82 28.42
N VAL A 392 11.08 -33.92 28.83
CA VAL A 392 12.27 -33.92 29.68
C VAL A 392 13.47 -34.22 28.79
N VAL A 393 14.54 -33.43 28.91
CA VAL A 393 15.77 -33.57 28.13
C VAL A 393 16.95 -33.79 29.08
N PRO A 394 17.53 -35.00 29.14
CA PRO A 394 18.71 -35.25 29.97
C PRO A 394 19.90 -34.37 29.58
N VAL A 395 20.65 -33.90 30.57
CA VAL A 395 21.92 -33.19 30.33
C VAL A 395 22.96 -34.22 29.88
N HIS A 396 23.50 -34.02 28.68
CA HIS A 396 24.44 -34.96 28.10
C HIS A 396 25.78 -34.97 28.85
N LYS A 397 26.36 -36.15 29.09
CA LYS A 397 27.62 -36.31 29.86
C LYS A 397 28.79 -35.47 29.37
N GLN A 398 28.90 -35.24 28.05
CA GLN A 398 29.96 -34.38 27.51
C GLN A 398 29.82 -32.91 27.92
N LEU A 399 28.60 -32.40 28.14
CA LEU A 399 28.40 -31.06 28.68
C LEU A 399 28.91 -30.99 30.12
N ILE A 400 28.64 -32.03 30.91
CA ILE A 400 29.15 -32.15 32.28
C ILE A 400 30.69 -32.11 32.27
N THR A 401 31.34 -32.91 31.41
CA THR A 401 32.81 -32.90 31.25
C THR A 401 33.36 -31.55 30.81
N LEU A 402 32.59 -30.76 30.06
CA LEU A 402 32.98 -29.42 29.61
C LEU A 402 32.80 -28.33 30.67
N GLY A 403 32.35 -28.67 31.88
CA GLY A 403 32.13 -27.73 32.99
C GLY A 403 30.75 -27.06 32.97
N PHE A 404 29.74 -27.68 32.35
CA PHE A 404 28.41 -27.07 32.25
C PHE A 404 27.72 -26.91 33.63
N LEU A 405 27.98 -27.83 34.56
CA LEU A 405 27.45 -27.74 35.91
C LEU A 405 28.06 -26.58 36.69
N ASP A 406 29.38 -26.38 36.57
CA ASP A 406 30.08 -25.24 37.16
C ASP A 406 29.55 -23.91 36.61
N TYR A 407 29.22 -23.89 35.31
CA TYR A 407 28.58 -22.73 34.68
C TYR A 407 27.18 -22.47 35.26
N ILE A 408 26.33 -23.50 35.40
CA ILE A 408 24.99 -23.38 36.00
C ILE A 408 25.11 -22.87 37.44
N GLU A 409 26.01 -23.43 38.25
CA GLU A 409 26.25 -23.00 39.63
C GLU A 409 26.71 -21.55 39.69
N ARG A 410 27.58 -21.12 38.77
CA ARG A 410 27.97 -19.71 38.63
C ARG A 410 26.75 -18.83 38.36
N CYS A 411 25.87 -19.20 37.43
CA CYS A 411 24.65 -18.44 37.15
C CYS A 411 23.71 -18.36 38.37
N VAL A 412 23.56 -19.45 39.13
CA VAL A 412 22.77 -19.47 40.37
C VAL A 412 23.37 -18.52 41.42
N ARG A 413 24.69 -18.55 41.62
CA ARG A 413 25.38 -17.65 42.56
C ARG A 413 25.27 -16.18 42.18
N LEU A 414 25.21 -15.87 40.87
CA LEU A 414 25.00 -14.52 40.37
C LEU A 414 23.54 -14.05 40.51
N GLY A 415 22.62 -14.93 40.94
CA GLY A 415 21.21 -14.61 41.09
C GLY A 415 20.45 -14.51 39.76
N ASN A 416 20.99 -15.08 38.68
CA ASN A 416 20.33 -15.06 37.37
C ASN A 416 19.01 -15.82 37.43
N VAL A 417 18.03 -15.38 36.65
CA VAL A 417 16.77 -16.12 36.45
C VAL A 417 16.91 -17.06 35.26
N TYR A 418 17.60 -16.59 34.22
CA TYR A 418 17.83 -17.30 32.98
C TYR A 418 19.24 -17.89 32.94
N LEU A 419 19.39 -19.04 32.26
CA LEU A 419 20.70 -19.64 32.02
C LEU A 419 21.61 -18.71 31.20
N PHE A 420 21.01 -17.91 30.30
CA PHE A 420 21.67 -16.87 29.51
C PHE A 420 20.99 -15.53 29.75
N GLU A 421 21.26 -14.92 30.91
CA GLU A 421 20.72 -13.59 31.27
C GLU A 421 21.10 -12.51 30.24
N GLU A 422 22.28 -12.65 29.62
CA GLU A 422 22.75 -11.77 28.55
C GLU A 422 21.86 -11.78 27.30
N LEU A 423 21.07 -12.83 27.06
CA LEU A 423 20.12 -12.90 25.94
C LEU A 423 18.77 -12.26 26.26
N GLN A 424 18.49 -12.00 27.55
CA GLN A 424 17.26 -11.37 27.97
C GLN A 424 17.35 -9.89 27.62
N LEU A 425 16.35 -9.40 26.89
CA LEU A 425 16.27 -7.99 26.52
C LEU A 425 16.08 -7.18 27.81
N VAL A 426 17.15 -6.56 28.32
CA VAL A 426 17.03 -5.45 29.27
C VAL A 426 16.20 -4.38 28.58
N ASP A 427 15.04 -4.05 29.16
CA ASP A 427 14.01 -3.15 28.64
C ASP A 427 14.55 -2.08 27.68
N LYS A 428 14.45 -2.37 26.37
CA LYS A 428 14.39 -1.34 25.32
C LYS A 428 12.94 -1.22 24.89
N GLN A 429 12.12 -0.67 25.76
CA GLN A 429 10.74 -0.28 25.47
C GLN A 429 10.62 0.68 24.26
N ASP A 430 11.72 1.25 23.76
CA ASP A 430 11.72 2.17 22.62
C ASP A 430 11.97 1.52 21.23
N ALA A 431 12.21 0.20 21.13
CA ALA A 431 12.54 -0.41 19.82
C ALA A 431 11.35 -1.05 19.08
N TYR A 432 10.26 -1.36 19.78
CA TYR A 432 9.14 -2.12 19.20
C TYR A 432 7.82 -1.34 19.08
N PHE A 433 7.67 -0.25 19.81
CA PHE A 433 6.64 0.76 19.54
C PHE A 433 7.32 1.87 18.74
N GLY A 434 6.98 1.98 17.45
CA GLY A 434 7.40 3.08 16.59
C GLY A 434 6.81 4.41 17.04
N VAL A 435 7.26 4.93 18.17
CA VAL A 435 7.12 6.33 18.54
C VAL A 435 8.20 7.07 17.78
N ILE A 436 7.81 7.63 16.64
CA ILE A 436 8.55 8.75 16.05
C ILE A 436 8.49 9.86 17.10
N ARG A 437 9.59 10.07 17.84
CA ARG A 437 9.78 11.37 18.50
C ARG A 437 10.22 12.34 17.42
N THR A 438 9.45 13.44 17.35
CA THR A 438 9.55 14.59 16.44
C THR A 438 10.95 15.10 16.21
#